data_AF-A0A5C3LX40-F1
#
_entry.id   AF-A0A5C3LX40-F1
#
_cell.length_a   1.000
_cell.length_b   1.000
_cell.length_c   1.000
_cell.angle_alpha   90.00
_cell.angle_beta   90.00
_cell.angle_gamma   90.00
#
_symmetry.space_group_name_H-M   'P 1'
#
loop_
_entity.id
_entity.type
_entity.pdbx_description
1 polymer ?
#
loop_
_entity_poly.entity_id
_entity_poly.type
_entity_poly.pdbx_seq_one_letter_code
_entity_poly.pdbx_strand_id
1 'polypeptide(L)'
;MDVDVKPSHQSSPKSPVPSAPSPIPSETTSLFPFHCQCGLSGDGNMMIHDDGPVIQCRVCDNWSHISCQHTGRASQLDKKEPFICDICGLTNLVITYSSIKSDLYLISSPRPGLGMLAQNGKYWYPAQLIEYLKNGYLVIQWWRECTFSHTDPSLGQPGQVTTLAEASVVDHLWHDQKWHRQICLGLWTHPAELPTAEDILCNPKAIQYNEEIDSILKPDAEILRLLIIDPESVDISDVPAKDDLIKGSQFNSLVTKAGDLSVTDRGCISNWFETHITLGQVEACPLWMGKLPLAHAFTLALAARLQTQIIQDIKYPHEAGLVEQKRYILQSAWRHQCSKAISPWADTDVDKECLESLEEHMFERSKAAGTAGNWQWGMDSGTHQGGWNAYQGTPESWNHGDRSEHDSELEVSQNKD
;
A
#
# COMPACT_ATOMS: atom_id res chain seq x y z
N MET A 1 12.82 -85.21 -51.85
CA MET A 1 12.34 -85.96 -50.67
C MET A 1 12.94 -85.39 -49.39
N ASP A 2 12.50 -84.27 -48.80
CA ASP A 2 11.69 -83.08 -49.20
C ASP A 2 11.50 -82.27 -47.89
N VAL A 3 11.77 -80.97 -47.71
CA VAL A 3 12.34 -79.85 -48.49
C VAL A 3 12.91 -78.81 -47.46
N ASP A 4 13.74 -77.88 -47.94
CA ASP A 4 13.97 -76.50 -47.45
C ASP A 4 14.88 -76.28 -46.22
N VAL A 5 16.01 -75.55 -46.24
CA VAL A 5 16.50 -74.28 -46.85
C VAL A 5 16.47 -73.09 -45.87
N LYS A 6 17.70 -72.58 -45.60
CA LYS A 6 18.09 -71.16 -45.37
C LYS A 6 18.01 -70.52 -43.97
N PRO A 7 18.74 -69.40 -43.75
CA PRO A 7 20.02 -69.45 -43.03
C PRO A 7 20.12 -68.44 -41.87
N SER A 8 21.22 -68.54 -41.12
CA SER A 8 21.57 -67.70 -39.97
C SER A 8 22.35 -66.43 -40.36
N HIS A 9 22.00 -65.27 -39.79
CA HIS A 9 22.85 -64.07 -39.73
C HIS A 9 22.79 -63.40 -38.35
N GLN A 10 23.95 -62.90 -37.92
CA GLN A 10 24.26 -62.19 -36.67
C GLN A 10 23.76 -60.73 -36.66
N SER A 11 23.52 -60.16 -35.48
CA SER A 11 23.47 -58.70 -35.27
C SER A 11 23.88 -58.25 -33.85
N SER A 12 24.68 -57.18 -33.83
CA SER A 12 25.43 -56.51 -32.75
C SER A 12 24.56 -55.68 -31.75
N PRO A 13 25.13 -55.12 -30.65
CA PRO A 13 24.39 -54.63 -29.48
C PRO A 13 24.04 -53.13 -29.54
N LYS A 14 22.92 -52.72 -28.91
CA LYS A 14 22.52 -51.31 -28.70
C LYS A 14 22.09 -51.04 -27.24
N SER A 15 22.43 -49.83 -26.82
CA SER A 15 22.51 -49.19 -25.50
C SER A 15 21.30 -49.28 -24.55
N PRO A 16 21.50 -49.10 -23.22
CA PRO A 16 20.42 -49.02 -22.25
C PRO A 16 19.63 -47.70 -22.38
N VAL A 17 18.30 -47.84 -22.33
CA VAL A 17 17.30 -46.76 -22.38
C VAL A 17 17.41 -45.91 -21.11
N PRO A 18 17.39 -44.55 -21.19
CA PRO A 18 17.44 -43.70 -20.01
C PRO A 18 16.12 -43.75 -19.23
N SER A 19 16.26 -43.80 -17.91
CA SER A 19 15.19 -43.72 -16.91
C SER A 19 14.28 -42.52 -17.14
N ALA A 20 12.98 -42.73 -16.91
CA ALA A 20 11.95 -41.69 -16.94
C ALA A 20 12.34 -40.48 -16.05
N PRO A 21 12.04 -39.24 -16.47
CA PRO A 21 12.26 -38.07 -15.63
C PRO A 21 11.38 -38.16 -14.38
N SER A 22 12.00 -37.88 -13.24
CA SER A 22 11.35 -37.72 -11.93
C SER A 22 10.18 -36.74 -12.02
N PRO A 23 9.11 -36.95 -11.22
CA PRO A 23 7.93 -36.10 -11.28
C PRO A 23 8.29 -34.65 -10.94
N ILE A 24 7.65 -33.76 -11.71
CA ILE A 24 7.59 -32.30 -11.51
C ILE A 24 7.29 -32.02 -10.02
N PRO A 25 7.96 -31.05 -9.36
CA PRO A 25 7.63 -30.70 -7.98
C PRO A 25 6.17 -30.26 -7.93
N SER A 26 5.39 -30.97 -7.14
CA SER A 26 4.00 -30.63 -6.86
C SER A 26 3.93 -29.18 -6.38
N GLU A 27 3.08 -28.39 -7.02
CA GLU A 27 2.66 -27.07 -6.53
C GLU A 27 2.27 -27.20 -5.06
N THR A 28 2.94 -26.45 -4.20
CA THR A 28 2.72 -26.45 -2.76
C THR A 28 1.34 -25.89 -2.47
N THR A 29 0.36 -26.75 -2.21
CA THR A 29 -1.00 -26.41 -1.78
C THR A 29 -1.09 -25.99 -0.30
N SER A 30 0.02 -25.61 0.34
CA SER A 30 0.02 -25.26 1.76
C SER A 30 -0.61 -23.87 1.96
N LEU A 31 -1.80 -23.83 2.55
CA LEU A 31 -2.40 -22.60 3.06
C LEU A 31 -1.41 -21.94 4.04
N PHE A 32 -0.95 -20.74 3.74
CA PHE A 32 -0.15 -19.92 4.65
C PHE A 32 -0.80 -18.55 4.82
N PRO A 33 -0.70 -17.95 6.03
CA PRO A 33 -1.26 -16.63 6.27
C PRO A 33 -0.49 -15.57 5.50
N PHE A 34 -1.18 -14.87 4.61
CA PHE A 34 -0.65 -13.73 3.88
C PHE A 34 -1.20 -12.44 4.49
N HIS A 35 -0.31 -11.54 4.89
CA HIS A 35 -0.65 -10.23 5.45
C HIS A 35 0.43 -9.23 5.02
N CYS A 36 0.11 -8.39 4.05
CA CYS A 36 1.02 -7.41 3.48
C CYS A 36 0.64 -5.97 3.86
N GLN A 37 1.62 -5.05 3.83
CA GLN A 37 1.39 -3.62 4.12
C GLN A 37 0.51 -2.93 3.07
N CYS A 38 0.48 -3.44 1.83
CA CYS A 38 -0.43 -2.94 0.79
C CYS A 38 -1.92 -3.28 1.05
N GLY A 39 -2.27 -3.83 2.22
CA GLY A 39 -3.63 -4.20 2.60
C GLY A 39 -4.08 -5.58 2.10
N LEU A 40 -3.33 -6.20 1.19
CA LEU A 40 -3.62 -7.55 0.73
C LEU A 40 -3.44 -8.57 1.86
N SER A 41 -4.50 -9.36 2.09
CA SER A 41 -4.51 -10.42 3.09
C SER A 41 -5.33 -11.62 2.61
N GLY A 42 -4.95 -12.83 3.03
CA GLY A 42 -5.64 -14.06 2.59
C GLY A 42 -4.82 -15.32 2.79
N ASP A 43 -5.20 -16.38 2.09
CA ASP A 43 -4.46 -17.63 1.99
C ASP A 43 -3.51 -17.62 0.78
N GLY A 44 -2.24 -17.90 1.03
CA GLY A 44 -1.14 -17.68 0.10
C GLY A 44 -1.14 -18.44 -1.24
N ASN A 45 -2.17 -19.24 -1.55
CA ASN A 45 -2.24 -19.99 -2.82
C ASN A 45 -2.65 -19.11 -4.02
N MET A 46 -3.26 -17.95 -3.80
CA MET A 46 -3.72 -17.06 -4.88
C MET A 46 -2.83 -15.82 -5.13
N MET A 47 -1.91 -15.51 -4.21
CA MET A 47 -1.28 -14.18 -4.15
C MET A 47 0.20 -14.16 -4.59
N ILE A 48 0.76 -15.30 -5.01
CA ILE A 48 2.19 -15.41 -5.35
C ILE A 48 2.47 -14.97 -6.80
N HIS A 49 1.45 -14.85 -7.66
CA HIS A 49 1.68 -14.85 -9.10
C HIS A 49 1.55 -13.50 -9.82
N ASP A 50 0.86 -12.50 -9.26
CA ASP A 50 0.60 -11.24 -9.96
C ASP A 50 1.30 -9.99 -9.35
N ASP A 51 1.59 -10.00 -8.04
CA ASP A 51 2.04 -8.79 -7.29
C ASP A 51 3.52 -8.83 -6.87
N GLY A 52 4.29 -9.79 -7.40
CA GLY A 52 5.74 -9.90 -7.20
C GLY A 52 6.17 -10.86 -6.07
N PRO A 53 7.48 -10.91 -5.76
CA PRO A 53 8.03 -11.92 -4.86
C PRO A 53 7.64 -11.68 -3.40
N VAL A 54 7.49 -12.77 -2.65
CA VAL A 54 7.04 -12.79 -1.24
C VAL A 54 8.09 -13.32 -0.29
N ILE A 55 8.00 -12.91 0.98
CA ILE A 55 8.91 -13.32 2.06
C ILE A 55 8.14 -13.61 3.36
N GLN A 56 8.60 -14.61 4.12
CA GLN A 56 8.01 -15.01 5.40
C GLN A 56 8.73 -14.39 6.59
N CYS A 57 7.99 -13.81 7.52
CA CYS A 57 8.53 -13.33 8.80
C CYS A 57 8.80 -14.50 9.74
N ARG A 58 10.01 -14.58 10.31
CA ARG A 58 10.42 -15.63 11.26
C ARG A 58 9.70 -15.59 12.61
N VAL A 59 9.02 -14.49 12.93
CA VAL A 59 8.44 -14.24 14.27
C VAL A 59 6.95 -14.53 14.29
N CYS A 60 6.21 -14.05 13.28
CA CYS A 60 4.76 -14.21 13.19
C CYS A 60 4.32 -15.21 12.12
N ASP A 61 5.26 -15.79 11.37
CA ASP A 61 5.03 -16.73 10.26
C ASP A 61 4.17 -16.19 9.10
N ASN A 62 3.80 -14.90 9.13
CA ASN A 62 3.07 -14.24 8.05
C ASN A 62 3.96 -13.99 6.84
N TRP A 63 3.34 -14.11 5.67
CA TRP A 63 3.94 -13.78 4.39
C TRP A 63 3.51 -12.40 3.90
N SER A 64 4.39 -11.73 3.17
CA SER A 64 4.18 -10.39 2.63
C SER A 64 5.05 -10.17 1.39
N HIS A 65 4.68 -9.23 0.51
CA HIS A 65 5.52 -8.85 -0.63
C HIS A 65 6.85 -8.26 -0.17
N ILE A 66 7.93 -8.60 -0.88
CA ILE A 66 9.27 -8.04 -0.64
C ILE A 66 9.29 -6.54 -0.90
N SER A 67 8.64 -6.10 -2.00
CA SER A 67 8.54 -4.68 -2.38
C SER A 67 7.75 -3.84 -1.37
N CYS A 68 6.84 -4.46 -0.62
CA CYS A 68 6.08 -3.77 0.42
C CYS A 68 6.78 -3.71 1.79
N GLN A 69 8.05 -4.13 1.88
CA GLN A 69 8.82 -3.95 3.09
C GLN A 69 9.58 -2.63 3.06
N HIS A 70 9.57 -1.92 4.18
CA HIS A 70 10.15 -0.60 4.28
C HIS A 70 11.62 -0.58 3.83
N THR A 71 11.99 0.46 3.08
CA THR A 71 13.34 0.71 2.52
C THR A 71 13.93 -0.41 1.67
N GLY A 72 13.09 -1.34 1.17
CA GLY A 72 13.53 -2.47 0.38
C GLY A 72 14.46 -3.44 1.12
N ARG A 73 14.53 -3.39 2.46
CA ARG A 73 15.50 -4.18 3.25
C ARG A 73 15.35 -5.69 3.05
N ALA A 74 14.14 -6.15 2.75
CA ALA A 74 13.87 -7.56 2.52
C ALA A 74 14.54 -8.09 1.24
N SER A 75 14.81 -7.21 0.27
CA SER A 75 15.45 -7.57 -0.99
C SER A 75 16.93 -7.92 -0.86
N GLN A 76 17.58 -7.50 0.24
CA GLN A 76 19.00 -7.74 0.47
C GLN A 76 19.29 -9.06 1.18
N LEU A 77 18.25 -9.76 1.65
CA LEU A 77 18.44 -10.95 2.45
C LEU A 77 18.88 -12.11 1.58
N ASP A 78 19.95 -12.77 2.01
CA ASP A 78 20.32 -14.06 1.46
C ASP A 78 19.22 -15.09 1.73
N LYS A 79 19.12 -16.13 0.90
CA LYS A 79 18.10 -17.20 1.03
C LYS A 79 18.04 -17.90 2.39
N LYS A 80 19.09 -17.76 3.21
CA LYS A 80 19.21 -18.37 4.53
C LYS A 80 19.07 -17.35 5.67
N GLU A 81 19.06 -16.06 5.35
CA GLU A 81 18.95 -15.02 6.36
C GLU A 81 17.50 -14.90 6.82
N PRO A 82 17.28 -14.85 8.14
CA PRO A 82 15.94 -14.82 8.68
C PRO A 82 15.36 -13.40 8.62
N PHE A 83 14.21 -13.26 7.99
CA PHE A 83 13.49 -11.98 7.89
C PHE A 83 12.61 -11.70 9.12
N ILE A 84 12.54 -10.43 9.54
CA ILE A 84 11.56 -9.93 10.52
C ILE A 84 10.78 -8.80 9.85
N CYS A 85 9.45 -8.93 9.80
CA CYS A 85 8.59 -7.88 9.25
C CYS A 85 8.57 -6.62 10.12
N ASP A 86 8.13 -5.50 9.56
CA ASP A 86 8.06 -4.21 10.28
C ASP A 86 7.29 -4.32 11.60
N ILE A 87 6.16 -5.04 11.58
CA ILE A 87 5.30 -5.27 12.73
C ILE A 87 6.08 -5.93 13.89
N CYS A 88 6.81 -7.00 13.57
CA CYS A 88 7.60 -7.74 14.55
C CYS A 88 8.92 -7.05 14.91
N GLY A 89 9.46 -6.22 14.01
CA GLY A 89 10.67 -5.43 14.25
C GLY A 89 10.41 -4.30 15.25
N LEU A 90 9.29 -3.60 15.12
CA LEU A 90 8.89 -2.50 16.01
C LEU A 90 8.58 -2.97 17.43
N THR A 91 7.95 -4.13 17.58
CA THR A 91 7.73 -4.74 18.91
C THR A 91 9.04 -5.13 19.60
N ASN A 92 10.15 -5.22 18.87
CA ASN A 92 11.49 -5.51 19.39
C ASN A 92 12.41 -4.27 19.47
N LEU A 93 11.98 -3.08 19.04
CA LEU A 93 12.85 -1.90 18.93
C LEU A 93 12.22 -0.63 19.56
N VAL A 94 12.44 -0.46 20.86
CA VAL A 94 12.70 0.87 21.45
C VAL A 94 14.16 1.24 21.11
N ILE A 95 14.52 1.37 19.83
CA ILE A 95 15.90 1.70 19.43
C ILE A 95 15.89 2.56 18.15
N THR A 96 16.07 3.87 18.38
CA THR A 96 16.73 4.89 17.53
C THR A 96 16.41 4.97 16.03
N TYR A 97 15.40 5.79 15.71
CA TYR A 97 15.14 6.37 14.38
C TYR A 97 16.33 7.19 13.79
N SER A 98 17.39 7.44 14.57
CA SER A 98 18.54 8.26 14.15
C SER A 98 19.64 7.49 13.42
N SER A 99 19.57 6.16 13.33
CA SER A 99 20.66 5.34 12.79
C SER A 99 20.43 4.79 11.38
N ILE A 100 19.19 4.84 10.86
CA ILE A 100 18.84 4.24 9.56
C ILE A 100 19.10 5.21 8.39
N LYS A 101 19.04 6.53 8.62
CA LYS A 101 19.31 7.53 7.57
C LYS A 101 20.72 7.33 6.96
N SER A 102 21.71 6.97 7.77
CA SER A 102 23.12 6.88 7.33
C SER A 102 23.42 5.77 6.31
N ASP A 103 22.70 4.66 6.33
CA ASP A 103 22.96 3.49 5.45
C ASP A 103 22.17 3.53 4.12
N LEU A 104 21.18 4.41 4.00
CA LEU A 104 20.41 4.62 2.75
C LEU A 104 21.22 5.35 1.67
N TYR A 105 22.19 6.18 2.06
CA TYR A 105 22.96 7.03 1.14
C TYR A 105 24.02 6.28 0.29
N LEU A 106 24.17 4.96 0.46
CA LEU A 106 25.17 4.13 -0.24
C LEU A 106 24.53 3.07 -1.17
N ILE A 107 23.25 3.20 -1.49
CA ILE A 107 22.53 2.18 -2.27
C ILE A 107 22.87 2.33 -3.76
N SER A 108 23.91 1.63 -4.20
CA SER A 108 24.39 1.63 -5.59
C SER A 108 23.67 0.62 -6.49
N SER A 109 22.53 0.06 -6.10
CA SER A 109 21.84 -0.98 -6.89
C SER A 109 20.32 -0.93 -6.74
N PRO A 110 19.57 -1.11 -7.84
CA PRO A 110 18.11 -1.16 -7.81
C PRO A 110 17.63 -2.29 -6.91
N ARG A 111 16.69 -1.98 -6.00
CA ARG A 111 16.12 -2.93 -5.05
C ARG A 111 14.59 -2.85 -5.02
N PRO A 112 13.89 -4.00 -5.05
CA PRO A 112 12.47 -4.06 -4.75
C PRO A 112 12.11 -3.29 -3.46
N GLY A 113 11.07 -2.45 -3.56
CA GLY A 113 10.58 -1.60 -2.48
C GLY A 113 11.26 -0.23 -2.37
N LEU A 114 12.14 0.13 -3.31
CA LEU A 114 12.66 1.48 -3.45
C LEU A 114 12.00 2.22 -4.60
N GLY A 115 11.88 3.54 -4.44
CA GLY A 115 11.44 4.43 -5.49
C GLY A 115 12.56 4.66 -6.50
N MET A 116 12.17 4.78 -7.76
CA MET A 116 13.04 5.00 -8.91
C MET A 116 12.39 5.99 -9.88
N LEU A 117 13.18 6.57 -10.76
CA LEU A 117 12.70 7.27 -11.94
C LEU A 117 12.72 6.32 -13.14
N ALA A 118 11.58 6.20 -13.81
CA ALA A 118 11.44 5.40 -15.02
C ALA A 118 11.08 6.28 -16.22
N GLN A 119 11.70 5.96 -17.35
CA GLN A 119 11.49 6.70 -18.58
C GLN A 119 10.17 6.31 -19.25
N ASN A 120 9.35 7.30 -19.54
CA ASN A 120 8.13 7.16 -20.32
C ASN A 120 8.08 8.27 -21.39
N GLY A 121 8.19 7.86 -22.66
CA GLY A 121 8.41 8.78 -23.76
C GLY A 121 9.70 9.58 -23.59
N LYS A 122 9.60 10.91 -23.58
CA LYS A 122 10.75 11.82 -23.41
C LYS A 122 11.03 12.22 -21.95
N TYR A 123 10.16 11.86 -21.03
CA TYR A 123 10.20 12.31 -19.64
C TYR A 123 10.48 11.15 -18.69
N TRP A 124 10.92 11.48 -17.48
CA TRP A 124 11.16 10.55 -16.39
C TRP A 124 10.13 10.76 -15.28
N TYR A 125 9.52 9.68 -14.82
CA TYR A 125 8.45 9.72 -13.81
C TYR A 125 8.77 8.79 -12.64
N PRO A 126 8.27 9.10 -11.43
CA PRO A 126 8.44 8.24 -10.27
C PRO A 126 7.71 6.91 -10.43
N ALA A 127 8.36 5.84 -9.97
CA ALA A 127 7.83 4.49 -9.92
C ALA A 127 8.43 3.73 -8.74
N GLN A 128 7.69 2.76 -8.20
CA GLN A 128 8.23 1.80 -7.25
C GLN A 128 8.81 0.61 -8.00
N LEU A 129 10.01 0.16 -7.62
CA LEU A 129 10.55 -1.10 -8.10
C LEU A 129 9.88 -2.29 -7.39
N ILE A 130 9.26 -3.18 -8.15
CA ILE A 130 8.60 -4.38 -7.63
C ILE A 130 9.53 -5.59 -7.69
N GLU A 131 10.21 -5.79 -8.82
CA GLU A 131 11.07 -6.96 -9.03
C GLU A 131 12.19 -6.67 -10.04
N TYR A 132 13.36 -7.29 -9.81
CA TYR A 132 14.44 -7.37 -10.79
C TYR A 132 14.44 -8.73 -11.50
N LEU A 133 14.24 -8.72 -12.82
CA LEU A 133 14.24 -9.93 -13.64
C LEU A 133 15.66 -10.23 -14.16
N LYS A 134 16.03 -11.51 -14.16
CA LYS A 134 17.39 -11.98 -14.53
C LYS A 134 17.81 -11.66 -15.98
N ASN A 135 16.89 -11.21 -16.82
CA ASN A 135 17.11 -10.86 -18.22
C ASN A 135 17.44 -9.36 -18.44
N GLY A 136 17.70 -8.59 -17.38
CA GLY A 136 18.00 -7.16 -17.47
C GLY A 136 16.77 -6.28 -17.61
N TYR A 137 15.62 -6.78 -17.17
CA TYR A 137 14.36 -6.06 -17.11
C TYR A 137 13.91 -5.89 -15.67
N LEU A 138 13.15 -4.84 -15.39
CA LEU A 138 12.59 -4.54 -14.09
C LEU A 138 11.08 -4.46 -14.19
N VAL A 139 10.41 -4.98 -13.19
CA VAL A 139 8.96 -4.81 -12.99
C VAL A 139 8.78 -3.62 -12.07
N ILE A 140 8.10 -2.60 -12.55
CA ILE A 140 7.86 -1.35 -11.80
C ILE A 140 6.37 -1.05 -11.72
N GLN A 141 5.96 -0.37 -10.66
CA GLN A 141 4.63 0.22 -10.50
C GLN A 141 4.74 1.72 -10.64
N TRP A 142 4.09 2.29 -11.66
CA TRP A 142 4.08 3.74 -11.88
C TRP A 142 3.38 4.44 -10.72
N TRP A 143 3.89 5.60 -10.31
CA TRP A 143 3.17 6.43 -9.37
C TRP A 143 1.79 6.79 -9.92
N ARG A 144 0.74 6.56 -9.12
CA ARG A 144 -0.65 6.74 -9.54
C ARG A 144 -1.02 8.19 -9.85
N GLU A 145 -0.29 9.15 -9.29
CA GLU A 145 -0.49 10.57 -9.57
C GLU A 145 0.43 11.11 -10.68
N CYS A 146 1.00 10.24 -11.50
CA CYS A 146 1.69 10.66 -12.72
C CYS A 146 0.69 11.25 -13.73
N THR A 147 1.10 12.34 -14.39
CA THR A 147 0.42 12.87 -15.56
C THR A 147 1.29 12.60 -16.80
N PHE A 148 1.05 11.49 -17.49
CA PHE A 148 1.84 11.16 -18.68
C PHE A 148 1.56 12.12 -19.84
N SER A 149 2.62 12.44 -20.58
CA SER A 149 2.57 13.38 -21.71
C SER A 149 1.95 12.80 -22.99
N HIS A 150 1.69 11.50 -23.02
CA HIS A 150 1.10 10.79 -24.15
C HIS A 150 -0.16 10.02 -23.73
N THR A 151 -0.96 9.62 -24.71
CA THR A 151 -2.15 8.79 -24.51
C THR A 151 -1.94 7.32 -24.87
N ASP A 152 -0.74 6.94 -25.33
CA ASP A 152 -0.43 5.55 -25.71
C ASP A 152 -0.42 4.63 -24.48
N PRO A 153 -1.41 3.71 -24.35
CA PRO A 153 -1.49 2.80 -23.21
C PRO A 153 -0.34 1.78 -23.17
N SER A 154 0.31 1.52 -24.31
CA SER A 154 1.36 0.49 -24.40
C SER A 154 2.66 0.87 -23.68
N LEU A 155 2.85 2.16 -23.38
CA LEU A 155 3.99 2.69 -22.65
C LEU A 155 3.74 2.76 -21.13
N GLY A 156 2.57 2.31 -20.67
CA GLY A 156 2.16 2.33 -19.27
C GLY A 156 1.09 3.38 -18.97
N GLN A 157 0.42 3.20 -17.84
CA GLN A 157 -0.54 4.16 -17.28
C GLN A 157 -0.22 4.40 -15.80
N PRO A 158 -0.61 5.56 -15.24
CA PRO A 158 -0.42 5.83 -13.82
C PRO A 158 -1.03 4.72 -12.96
N GLY A 159 -0.30 4.28 -11.93
CA GLY A 159 -0.72 3.22 -11.02
C GLY A 159 -0.66 1.80 -11.59
N GLN A 160 -0.29 1.63 -12.86
CA GLN A 160 -0.15 0.30 -13.47
C GLN A 160 1.25 -0.27 -13.27
N VAL A 161 1.31 -1.60 -13.22
CA VAL A 161 2.57 -2.35 -13.26
C VAL A 161 3.02 -2.53 -14.70
N THR A 162 4.30 -2.28 -14.98
CA THR A 162 4.90 -2.47 -16.29
C THR A 162 6.29 -3.07 -16.20
N THR A 163 6.79 -3.62 -17.31
CA THR A 163 8.15 -4.16 -17.40
C THR A 163 8.99 -3.26 -18.31
N LEU A 164 10.13 -2.77 -17.78
CA LEU A 164 11.05 -1.89 -18.50
C LEU A 164 12.45 -2.49 -18.55
N ALA A 165 13.24 -2.06 -19.53
CA ALA A 165 14.66 -2.38 -19.56
C ALA A 165 15.41 -1.59 -18.47
N GLU A 166 16.48 -2.16 -17.93
CA GLU A 166 17.31 -1.52 -16.90
C GLU A 166 17.85 -0.15 -17.32
N ALA A 167 18.18 0.03 -18.59
CA ALA A 167 18.64 1.31 -19.12
C ALA A 167 17.57 2.42 -19.11
N SER A 168 16.29 2.07 -18.91
CA SER A 168 15.16 3.01 -18.86
C SER A 168 14.74 3.35 -17.43
N VAL A 169 15.53 2.96 -16.44
CA VAL A 169 15.27 3.22 -15.02
C VAL A 169 16.54 3.75 -14.37
N VAL A 170 16.42 4.78 -13.54
CA VAL A 170 17.49 5.31 -12.69
C VAL A 170 16.98 5.44 -11.26
N ASP A 171 17.87 5.43 -10.29
CA ASP A 171 17.51 5.69 -8.90
C ASP A 171 17.33 7.20 -8.65
N HIS A 172 17.57 7.64 -7.42
CA HIS A 172 17.53 9.04 -7.02
C HIS A 172 18.81 9.81 -7.43
N LEU A 173 19.81 9.12 -7.98
CA LEU A 173 21.06 9.69 -8.50
C LEU A 173 21.80 10.55 -7.47
N TRP A 174 21.84 10.12 -6.20
CA TRP A 174 22.52 10.85 -5.13
C TRP A 174 23.97 11.12 -5.50
N HIS A 175 24.42 12.35 -5.27
CA HIS A 175 25.76 12.82 -5.65
C HIS A 175 26.09 12.78 -7.15
N ASP A 176 25.16 12.40 -8.05
CA ASP A 176 25.37 12.41 -9.49
C ASP A 176 24.77 13.66 -10.15
N GLN A 177 25.45 14.78 -9.91
CA GLN A 177 25.09 16.09 -10.46
C GLN A 177 24.95 16.06 -11.99
N LYS A 178 25.82 15.30 -12.68
CA LYS A 178 25.83 15.28 -14.14
C LYS A 178 24.55 14.65 -14.67
N TRP A 179 24.12 13.53 -14.11
CA TRP A 179 22.89 12.86 -14.57
C TRP A 179 21.62 13.61 -14.17
N HIS A 180 21.57 14.24 -12.99
CA HIS A 180 20.44 15.10 -12.59
C HIS A 180 20.11 16.14 -13.66
N ARG A 181 21.15 16.83 -14.15
CA ARG A 181 21.02 17.88 -15.16
C ARG A 181 20.54 17.37 -16.51
N GLN A 182 20.78 16.10 -16.82
CA GLN A 182 20.42 15.46 -18.09
C GLN A 182 18.98 14.92 -18.10
N ILE A 183 18.31 14.88 -16.94
CA ILE A 183 16.98 14.27 -16.81
C ILE A 183 15.87 15.33 -16.85
N CYS A 184 15.04 15.24 -17.88
CA CYS A 184 13.78 15.98 -17.94
C CYS A 184 12.69 15.21 -17.18
N LEU A 185 12.25 15.77 -16.05
CA LEU A 185 11.16 15.20 -15.26
C LEU A 185 9.81 15.39 -15.95
N GLY A 186 8.97 14.36 -15.83
CA GLY A 186 7.55 14.39 -16.14
C GLY A 186 6.77 15.13 -15.06
N LEU A 187 5.46 15.32 -15.25
CA LEU A 187 4.59 15.95 -14.26
C LEU A 187 3.94 14.88 -13.36
N TRP A 188 3.97 15.07 -12.05
CA TRP A 188 3.21 14.29 -11.09
C TRP A 188 2.84 15.13 -9.85
N THR A 189 1.88 14.66 -9.05
CA THR A 189 1.58 15.22 -7.73
C THR A 189 2.55 14.64 -6.70
N HIS A 190 3.21 15.49 -5.91
CA HIS A 190 4.16 15.02 -4.90
C HIS A 190 3.43 14.13 -3.86
N PRO A 191 4.00 12.98 -3.45
CA PRO A 191 3.50 12.16 -2.36
C PRO A 191 3.18 12.96 -1.09
N ALA A 192 4.03 13.95 -0.75
CA ALA A 192 3.84 14.82 0.42
C ALA A 192 2.62 15.75 0.31
N GLU A 193 2.10 16.01 -0.90
CA GLU A 193 0.87 16.77 -1.12
C GLU A 193 -0.40 15.92 -0.93
N LEU A 194 -0.26 14.58 -0.92
CA LEU A 194 -1.42 13.71 -0.75
C LEU A 194 -1.92 13.75 0.70
N PRO A 195 -3.26 13.81 0.91
CA PRO A 195 -3.85 13.78 2.24
C PRO A 195 -3.34 12.61 3.08
N THR A 196 -3.02 12.90 4.34
CA THR A 196 -2.74 11.85 5.33
C THR A 196 -4.04 11.15 5.75
N ALA A 197 -3.92 10.03 6.46
CA ALA A 197 -5.07 9.38 7.09
C ALA A 197 -5.83 10.35 8.01
N GLU A 198 -5.11 11.23 8.72
CA GLU A 198 -5.71 12.24 9.60
C GLU A 198 -6.48 13.29 8.81
N ASP A 199 -5.92 13.77 7.68
CA ASP A 199 -6.60 14.72 6.79
C ASP A 199 -7.90 14.13 6.22
N ILE A 200 -7.85 12.86 5.79
CA ILE A 200 -9.01 12.13 5.27
C ILE A 200 -10.08 11.99 6.36
N LEU A 201 -9.69 11.54 7.55
CA LEU A 201 -10.64 11.25 8.63
C LEU A 201 -11.22 12.52 9.28
N CYS A 202 -10.50 13.65 9.24
CA CYS A 202 -10.99 14.94 9.71
C CYS A 202 -11.88 15.67 8.69
N ASN A 203 -11.83 15.27 7.42
CA ASN A 203 -12.63 15.86 6.35
C ASN A 203 -13.64 14.83 5.79
N PRO A 204 -14.91 14.88 6.21
CA PRO A 204 -15.94 13.96 5.71
C PRO A 204 -16.14 14.03 4.19
N LYS A 205 -15.63 15.05 3.49
CA LYS A 205 -15.74 15.18 2.03
C LYS A 205 -14.52 14.65 1.28
N ALA A 206 -13.49 14.19 1.98
CA ALA A 206 -12.26 13.69 1.37
C ALA A 206 -12.51 12.48 0.46
N ILE A 207 -13.45 11.61 0.84
CA ILE A 207 -13.79 10.40 0.08
C ILE A 207 -15.30 10.33 -0.07
N GLN A 208 -15.78 10.23 -1.31
CA GLN A 208 -17.22 10.05 -1.57
C GLN A 208 -17.66 8.65 -1.16
N TYR A 209 -18.84 8.54 -0.53
CA TYR A 209 -19.43 7.23 -0.27
C TYR A 209 -19.83 6.51 -1.57
N ASN A 210 -19.90 5.18 -1.51
CA ASN A 210 -20.29 4.33 -2.62
C ASN A 210 -21.67 3.67 -2.40
N GLU A 211 -22.17 2.95 -3.42
CA GLU A 211 -23.49 2.30 -3.38
C GLU A 211 -23.60 1.22 -2.29
N GLU A 212 -22.50 0.51 -2.00
CA GLU A 212 -22.45 -0.49 -0.92
C GLU A 212 -22.77 0.17 0.42
N ILE A 213 -22.02 1.23 0.77
CA ILE A 213 -22.21 1.97 2.03
C ILE A 213 -23.60 2.61 2.11
N ASP A 214 -24.12 3.16 1.01
CA ASP A 214 -25.49 3.68 0.98
C ASP A 214 -26.52 2.59 1.29
N SER A 215 -26.39 1.43 0.65
CA SER A 215 -27.32 0.32 0.85
C SER A 215 -27.31 -0.24 2.28
N ILE A 216 -26.14 -0.21 2.93
CA ILE A 216 -25.95 -0.69 4.30
C ILE A 216 -26.53 0.29 5.32
N LEU A 217 -26.26 1.59 5.19
CA LEU A 217 -26.56 2.56 6.25
C LEU A 217 -27.98 3.15 6.15
N LYS A 218 -28.53 3.24 4.95
CA LYS A 218 -29.84 3.82 4.69
C LYS A 218 -31.00 3.20 5.49
N PRO A 219 -31.08 1.87 5.71
CA PRO A 219 -32.13 1.27 6.52
C PRO A 219 -32.16 1.77 7.97
N ASP A 220 -31.01 2.12 8.54
CA ASP A 220 -30.86 2.54 9.94
C ASP A 220 -30.61 4.07 10.06
N ALA A 221 -30.87 4.85 9.00
CA ALA A 221 -30.66 6.30 8.97
C ALA A 221 -31.39 7.05 10.11
N GLU A 222 -32.60 6.62 10.45
CA GLU A 222 -33.36 7.24 11.54
C GLU A 222 -32.74 6.96 12.91
N ILE A 223 -32.25 5.73 13.13
CA ILE A 223 -31.51 5.38 14.36
C ILE A 223 -30.26 6.26 14.48
N LEU A 224 -29.51 6.42 13.39
CA LEU A 224 -28.31 7.26 13.36
C LEU A 224 -28.62 8.74 13.64
N ARG A 225 -29.75 9.27 13.16
CA ARG A 225 -30.23 10.62 13.50
C ARG A 225 -30.61 10.74 14.97
N LEU A 226 -31.37 9.77 15.51
CA LEU A 226 -31.79 9.76 16.91
C LEU A 226 -30.58 9.70 17.85
N LEU A 227 -29.51 8.99 17.49
CA LEU A 227 -28.27 8.99 18.27
C LEU A 227 -27.62 10.37 18.42
N ILE A 228 -27.93 11.35 17.57
CA ILE A 228 -27.49 12.74 17.70
C ILE A 228 -28.47 13.55 18.55
N ILE A 229 -29.76 13.41 18.27
CA ILE A 229 -30.81 14.31 18.80
C ILE A 229 -31.28 13.87 20.19
N ASP A 230 -31.53 12.58 20.36
CA ASP A 230 -32.04 11.96 21.59
C ASP A 230 -31.49 10.54 21.73
N PRO A 231 -30.19 10.40 22.08
CA PRO A 231 -29.54 9.10 22.17
C PRO A 231 -30.18 8.20 23.23
N GLU A 232 -30.86 8.74 24.24
CA GLU A 232 -31.51 7.96 25.29
C GLU A 232 -32.73 7.19 24.77
N SER A 233 -33.44 7.74 23.77
CA SER A 233 -34.63 7.11 23.17
C SER A 233 -34.37 5.82 22.39
N VAL A 234 -33.13 5.61 21.93
CA VAL A 234 -32.77 4.45 21.09
C VAL A 234 -32.55 3.20 21.95
N ASP A 235 -33.08 2.04 21.58
CA ASP A 235 -32.87 0.81 22.37
C ASP A 235 -31.39 0.36 22.31
N ILE A 236 -30.88 -0.13 23.44
CA ILE A 236 -29.54 -0.74 23.52
C ILE A 236 -29.45 -1.99 22.63
N SER A 237 -30.56 -2.69 22.38
CA SER A 237 -30.61 -3.84 21.48
C SER A 237 -30.27 -3.47 20.03
N ASP A 238 -30.60 -2.25 19.61
CA ASP A 238 -30.34 -1.76 18.27
C ASP A 238 -28.93 -1.17 18.14
N VAL A 239 -28.36 -0.68 19.25
CA VAL A 239 -27.04 -0.04 19.27
C VAL A 239 -26.16 -0.66 20.36
N PRO A 240 -25.47 -1.78 20.08
CA PRO A 240 -24.67 -2.50 21.08
C PRO A 240 -23.61 -1.64 21.78
N ALA A 241 -23.04 -0.66 21.06
CA ALA A 241 -22.06 0.28 21.61
C ALA A 241 -22.60 1.10 22.80
N LYS A 242 -23.93 1.28 22.91
CA LYS A 242 -24.54 1.95 24.08
C LYS A 242 -24.29 1.18 25.38
N ASP A 243 -24.38 -0.15 25.36
CA ASP A 243 -24.23 -0.97 26.57
C ASP A 243 -22.83 -0.82 27.19
N ASP A 244 -21.81 -0.69 26.35
CA ASP A 244 -20.42 -0.54 26.80
C ASP A 244 -20.10 0.89 27.25
N LEU A 245 -20.69 1.91 26.62
CA LEU A 245 -20.50 3.31 27.03
C LEU A 245 -21.21 3.63 28.34
N ILE A 246 -22.42 3.11 28.58
CA ILE A 246 -23.17 3.30 29.83
C ILE A 246 -22.35 2.80 31.05
N LYS A 247 -21.48 1.79 30.86
CA LYS A 247 -20.62 1.23 31.91
C LYS A 247 -19.35 2.06 32.18
N GLY A 248 -19.00 3.04 31.33
CA GLY A 248 -17.70 3.73 31.37
C GLY A 248 -17.72 5.27 31.27
N SER A 249 -18.71 5.90 30.63
CA SER A 249 -18.76 7.36 30.41
C SER A 249 -20.10 7.84 29.81
N GLN A 250 -20.34 9.16 29.80
CA GLN A 250 -21.51 9.76 29.13
C GLN A 250 -21.52 9.46 27.62
N PHE A 251 -22.72 9.40 26.99
CA PHE A 251 -22.91 9.16 25.54
C PHE A 251 -22.12 10.11 24.61
N ASN A 252 -21.66 11.23 25.15
CA ASN A 252 -20.85 12.23 24.46
C ASN A 252 -19.33 11.97 24.47
N SER A 253 -18.89 10.86 25.04
CA SER A 253 -17.47 10.48 25.07
C SER A 253 -16.94 10.01 23.72
N LEU A 254 -15.63 10.15 23.52
CA LEU A 254 -14.96 9.68 22.32
C LEU A 254 -14.97 8.14 22.26
N VAL A 255 -15.32 7.61 21.09
CA VAL A 255 -15.32 6.18 20.78
C VAL A 255 -14.23 5.92 19.75
N THR A 256 -13.08 5.45 20.22
CA THR A 256 -11.90 5.19 19.37
C THR A 256 -11.92 3.82 18.67
N LYS A 257 -13.05 3.12 18.73
CA LYS A 257 -13.19 1.75 18.20
C LYS A 257 -13.72 1.81 16.76
N ALA A 258 -12.88 1.51 15.79
CA ALA A 258 -13.25 1.43 14.37
C ALA A 258 -13.11 0.01 13.77
N GLY A 259 -12.65 -0.97 14.55
CA GLY A 259 -12.42 -2.32 14.05
C GLY A 259 -11.22 -2.41 13.13
N ASP A 260 -11.39 -3.15 12.04
CA ASP A 260 -10.47 -3.35 10.92
C ASP A 260 -10.94 -2.62 9.64
N LEU A 261 -11.83 -1.64 9.75
CA LEU A 261 -12.25 -0.80 8.63
C LEU A 261 -11.10 0.12 8.19
N SER A 262 -10.74 0.06 6.91
CA SER A 262 -9.71 0.94 6.32
C SER A 262 -10.01 2.43 6.49
N VAL A 263 -9.01 3.30 6.37
CA VAL A 263 -9.18 4.77 6.29
C VAL A 263 -10.19 5.14 5.20
N THR A 264 -10.14 4.46 4.05
CA THR A 264 -11.08 4.66 2.95
C THR A 264 -12.51 4.34 3.35
N ASP A 265 -12.76 3.17 3.96
CA ASP A 265 -14.10 2.80 4.44
C ASP A 265 -14.63 3.78 5.48
N ARG A 266 -13.77 4.18 6.42
CA ARG A 266 -14.12 5.15 7.47
C ARG A 266 -14.43 6.52 6.88
N GLY A 267 -13.68 6.95 5.86
CA GLY A 267 -13.92 8.16 5.09
C GLY A 267 -15.26 8.11 4.35
N CYS A 268 -15.52 7.03 3.61
CA CYS A 268 -16.80 6.77 2.94
C CYS A 268 -18.00 6.84 3.90
N ILE A 269 -17.90 6.15 5.03
CA ILE A 269 -18.98 6.14 6.04
C ILE A 269 -19.18 7.54 6.63
N SER A 270 -18.09 8.27 6.92
CA SER A 270 -18.17 9.66 7.41
C SER A 270 -18.82 10.59 6.39
N ASN A 271 -18.52 10.43 5.10
CA ASN A 271 -19.14 11.19 4.01
C ASN A 271 -20.64 10.93 3.89
N TRP A 272 -21.04 9.65 3.94
CA TRP A 272 -22.44 9.27 3.92
C TRP A 272 -23.19 9.87 5.12
N PHE A 273 -22.58 9.77 6.30
CA PHE A 273 -23.15 10.28 7.54
C PHE A 273 -23.36 11.80 7.47
N GLU A 274 -22.35 12.57 7.05
CA GLU A 274 -22.49 14.02 6.86
C GLU A 274 -23.58 14.36 5.83
N THR A 275 -23.64 13.61 4.73
CA THR A 275 -24.58 13.87 3.63
C THR A 275 -26.03 13.62 4.04
N HIS A 276 -26.32 12.51 4.74
CA HIS A 276 -27.69 12.04 4.97
C HIS A 276 -28.23 12.29 6.37
N ILE A 277 -27.34 12.35 7.37
CA ILE A 277 -27.72 12.50 8.77
C ILE A 277 -27.66 13.97 9.18
N THR A 278 -26.57 14.66 8.89
CA THR A 278 -26.40 16.10 9.23
C THR A 278 -26.65 17.04 8.06
N LEU A 279 -26.94 16.52 6.86
CA LEU A 279 -27.27 17.29 5.67
C LEU A 279 -26.20 18.35 5.31
N GLY A 280 -24.92 18.03 5.52
CA GLY A 280 -23.80 18.94 5.23
C GLY A 280 -23.57 20.04 6.28
N GLN A 281 -24.22 19.98 7.44
CA GLN A 281 -24.05 20.96 8.51
C GLN A 281 -22.74 20.72 9.27
N VAL A 282 -21.70 21.49 8.94
CA VAL A 282 -20.36 21.41 9.55
C VAL A 282 -20.40 21.63 11.07
N GLU A 283 -21.30 22.50 11.56
CA GLU A 283 -21.50 22.77 12.99
C GLU A 283 -21.91 21.52 13.79
N ALA A 284 -22.47 20.51 13.11
CA ALA A 284 -22.88 19.26 13.73
C ALA A 284 -21.73 18.24 13.88
N CYS A 285 -20.57 18.45 13.23
CA CYS A 285 -19.42 17.55 13.30
C CYS A 285 -19.03 17.14 14.74
N PRO A 286 -18.95 18.06 15.71
CA PRO A 286 -18.63 17.71 17.09
C PRO A 286 -19.64 16.79 17.78
N LEU A 287 -20.85 16.60 17.23
CA LEU A 287 -21.89 15.75 17.82
C LEU A 287 -21.76 14.27 17.44
N TRP A 288 -21.10 13.96 16.32
CA TRP A 288 -21.02 12.60 15.79
C TRP A 288 -19.59 12.14 15.48
N MET A 289 -18.69 13.05 15.11
CA MET A 289 -17.32 12.71 14.74
C MET A 289 -16.56 12.15 15.95
N GLY A 290 -16.05 10.93 15.80
CA GLY A 290 -15.37 10.21 16.89
C GLY A 290 -16.28 9.82 18.06
N LYS A 291 -17.61 9.83 17.88
CA LYS A 291 -18.60 9.53 18.94
C LYS A 291 -19.48 8.33 18.57
N LEU A 292 -20.38 7.98 19.49
CA LEU A 292 -21.32 6.87 19.38
C LEU A 292 -22.05 6.77 18.02
N PRO A 293 -22.61 7.87 17.43
CA PRO A 293 -23.34 7.75 16.17
C PRO A 293 -22.47 7.19 15.03
N LEU A 294 -21.24 7.71 14.88
CA LEU A 294 -20.32 7.24 13.85
C LEU A 294 -19.77 5.84 14.16
N ALA A 295 -19.47 5.56 15.43
CA ALA A 295 -19.05 4.23 15.84
C ALA A 295 -20.12 3.16 15.55
N HIS A 296 -21.40 3.50 15.69
CA HIS A 296 -22.49 2.61 15.32
C HIS A 296 -22.60 2.43 13.80
N ALA A 297 -22.38 3.49 13.01
CA ALA A 297 -22.31 3.35 11.54
C ALA A 297 -21.19 2.38 11.10
N PHE A 298 -20.04 2.39 11.78
CA PHE A 298 -18.98 1.38 11.59
C PHE A 298 -19.47 -0.03 11.94
N THR A 299 -20.23 -0.18 13.04
CA THR A 299 -20.81 -1.48 13.42
C THR A 299 -21.76 -2.01 12.35
N LEU A 300 -22.59 -1.15 11.74
CA LEU A 300 -23.51 -1.53 10.67
C LEU A 300 -22.76 -2.03 9.42
N ALA A 301 -21.69 -1.33 9.03
CA ALA A 301 -20.82 -1.75 7.93
C ALA A 301 -20.17 -3.13 8.18
N LEU A 302 -19.60 -3.32 9.37
CA LEU A 302 -19.02 -4.60 9.77
C LEU A 302 -20.08 -5.70 9.86
N ALA A 303 -21.27 -5.39 10.38
CA ALA A 303 -22.38 -6.34 10.49
C ALA A 303 -22.82 -6.87 9.13
N ALA A 304 -22.93 -5.99 8.12
CA ALA A 304 -23.26 -6.38 6.76
C ALA A 304 -22.15 -7.26 6.14
N ARG A 305 -20.89 -6.84 6.22
CA ARG A 305 -19.76 -7.55 5.61
C ARG A 305 -19.45 -8.90 6.28
N LEU A 306 -19.61 -8.99 7.60
CA LEU A 306 -19.34 -10.21 8.37
C LEU A 306 -20.57 -11.12 8.51
N GLN A 307 -21.72 -10.74 7.96
CA GLN A 307 -22.99 -11.42 8.19
C GLN A 307 -22.91 -12.93 7.91
N THR A 308 -22.37 -13.32 6.76
CA THR A 308 -22.23 -14.73 6.37
C THR A 308 -21.39 -15.52 7.36
N GLN A 309 -20.26 -14.95 7.80
CA GLN A 309 -19.37 -15.60 8.77
C GLN A 309 -20.05 -15.75 10.14
N ILE A 310 -20.77 -14.72 10.57
CA ILE A 310 -21.50 -14.72 11.84
C ILE A 310 -22.63 -15.76 11.83
N ILE A 311 -23.37 -15.87 10.72
CA ILE A 311 -24.47 -16.86 10.58
C ILE A 311 -23.95 -18.29 10.58
N GLN A 312 -22.72 -18.53 10.13
CA GLN A 312 -22.10 -19.87 10.12
C GLN A 312 -21.53 -20.27 11.49
N ASP A 313 -21.40 -19.36 12.45
CA ASP A 313 -20.91 -19.67 13.80
C ASP A 313 -21.91 -20.57 14.54
N ILE A 314 -21.40 -21.61 15.21
CA ILE A 314 -22.22 -22.56 15.98
C ILE A 314 -23.04 -21.91 17.11
N LYS A 315 -22.62 -20.73 17.59
CA LYS A 315 -23.29 -19.94 18.63
C LYS A 315 -24.38 -19.04 18.06
N TYR A 316 -24.50 -18.95 16.73
CA TYR A 316 -25.54 -18.15 16.10
C TYR A 316 -26.93 -18.74 16.43
N PRO A 317 -27.88 -17.91 16.90
CA PRO A 317 -29.18 -18.40 17.33
C PRO A 317 -30.12 -18.64 16.14
N HIS A 318 -29.90 -19.72 15.40
CA HIS A 318 -30.67 -20.07 14.18
C HIS A 318 -32.18 -20.20 14.41
N GLU A 319 -32.59 -20.67 15.60
CA GLU A 319 -34.00 -20.91 15.93
C GLU A 319 -34.70 -19.68 16.52
N ALA A 320 -33.96 -18.60 16.79
CA ALA A 320 -34.53 -17.38 17.36
C ALA A 320 -35.29 -16.55 16.32
N GLY A 321 -36.14 -15.63 16.81
CA GLY A 321 -36.83 -14.68 15.94
C GLY A 321 -35.87 -13.69 15.24
N LEU A 322 -36.30 -13.11 14.12
CA LEU A 322 -35.49 -12.20 13.30
C LEU A 322 -34.88 -11.03 14.08
N VAL A 323 -35.59 -10.50 15.09
CA VAL A 323 -35.09 -9.41 15.95
C VAL A 323 -33.89 -9.87 16.78
N GLU A 324 -33.96 -11.06 17.37
CA GLU A 324 -32.86 -11.60 18.17
C GLU A 324 -31.67 -12.00 17.31
N GLN A 325 -31.94 -12.52 16.10
CA GLN A 325 -30.92 -12.76 15.08
C GLN A 325 -30.20 -11.45 14.66
N LYS A 326 -30.94 -10.37 14.34
CA LYS A 326 -30.36 -9.05 14.02
C LYS A 326 -29.51 -8.54 15.19
N ARG A 327 -30.03 -8.61 16.41
CA ARG A 327 -29.32 -8.23 17.64
C ARG A 327 -28.01 -9.00 17.81
N TYR A 328 -28.01 -10.31 17.57
CA TYR A 328 -26.80 -11.13 17.67
C TYR A 328 -25.73 -10.72 16.63
N ILE A 329 -26.15 -10.42 15.39
CA ILE A 329 -25.24 -9.94 14.35
C ILE A 329 -24.59 -8.63 14.77
N LEU A 330 -25.38 -7.65 15.20
CA LEU A 330 -24.87 -6.34 15.63
C LEU A 330 -23.92 -6.46 16.83
N GLN A 331 -24.27 -7.29 17.83
CA GLN A 331 -23.39 -7.53 18.97
C GLN A 331 -22.07 -8.20 18.57
N SER A 332 -22.11 -9.14 17.63
CA SER A 332 -20.91 -9.82 17.13
C SER A 332 -20.02 -8.87 16.34
N ALA A 333 -20.61 -8.03 15.49
CA ALA A 333 -19.92 -6.98 14.76
C ALA A 333 -19.28 -5.93 15.71
N TRP A 334 -20.00 -5.50 16.75
CA TRP A 334 -19.44 -4.59 17.76
C TRP A 334 -18.27 -5.20 18.54
N ARG A 335 -18.36 -6.48 18.91
CA ARG A 335 -17.24 -7.21 19.55
C ARG A 335 -16.04 -7.31 18.60
N HIS A 336 -16.27 -7.56 17.32
CA HIS A 336 -15.23 -7.52 16.29
C HIS A 336 -14.59 -6.13 16.23
N GLN A 337 -15.40 -5.07 16.12
CA GLN A 337 -14.96 -3.68 16.11
C GLN A 337 -14.14 -3.28 17.34
N CYS A 338 -14.44 -3.85 18.52
CA CYS A 338 -13.73 -3.56 19.76
C CYS A 338 -12.42 -4.34 19.91
N SER A 339 -12.41 -5.59 19.41
CA SER A 339 -11.30 -6.54 19.60
C SER A 339 -10.25 -6.47 18.48
N LYS A 340 -10.67 -6.07 17.28
CA LYS A 340 -9.79 -5.79 16.17
C LYS A 340 -9.42 -4.32 16.22
N ALA A 341 -8.11 -4.07 16.29
CA ALA A 341 -7.56 -2.80 15.86
C ALA A 341 -6.95 -3.04 14.49
N ILE A 342 -7.12 -2.09 13.57
CA ILE A 342 -6.26 -1.95 12.40
C ILE A 342 -4.82 -2.06 12.91
N SER A 343 -4.01 -2.93 12.27
CA SER A 343 -2.56 -2.85 12.45
C SER A 343 -2.14 -1.40 12.25
N PRO A 344 -1.20 -0.84 13.05
CA PRO A 344 -0.72 0.53 12.85
C PRO A 344 -0.29 0.86 11.40
N TRP A 345 -0.09 -0.17 10.58
CA TRP A 345 0.34 -0.11 9.19
C TRP A 345 -0.67 -0.67 8.16
N ALA A 346 -1.91 -1.02 8.54
CA ALA A 346 -2.88 -1.54 7.55
C ALA A 346 -3.44 -0.46 6.62
N ASP A 347 -3.24 0.81 6.98
CA ASP A 347 -3.53 1.97 6.14
C ASP A 347 -2.25 2.62 5.58
N THR A 348 -1.11 1.91 5.66
CA THR A 348 0.14 2.40 5.10
C THR A 348 0.08 2.37 3.58
N ASP A 349 0.14 3.55 3.00
CA ASP A 349 0.34 3.72 1.58
C ASP A 349 1.81 3.50 1.25
N VAL A 350 2.17 2.24 1.04
CA VAL A 350 3.53 1.78 0.75
C VAL A 350 4.13 2.55 -0.44
N ASP A 351 3.33 2.79 -1.48
CA ASP A 351 3.77 3.52 -2.67
C ASP A 351 4.09 4.98 -2.31
N LYS A 352 3.22 5.63 -1.53
CA LYS A 352 3.46 6.99 -1.05
C LYS A 352 4.74 7.06 -0.22
N GLU A 353 4.93 6.22 0.80
CA GLU A 353 6.15 6.23 1.63
C GLU A 353 7.42 5.98 0.80
N CYS A 354 7.35 5.01 -0.11
CA CYS A 354 8.44 4.66 -1.00
C CYS A 354 8.87 5.85 -1.88
N LEU A 355 7.90 6.60 -2.39
CA LEU A 355 8.16 7.73 -3.28
C LEU A 355 8.45 9.03 -2.53
N GLU A 356 7.91 9.23 -1.32
CA GLU A 356 8.37 10.30 -0.41
C GLU A 356 9.87 10.17 -0.14
N SER A 357 10.35 8.94 0.09
CA SER A 357 11.77 8.70 0.26
C SER A 357 12.58 8.99 -1.01
N LEU A 358 12.08 8.58 -2.18
CA LEU A 358 12.71 8.93 -3.47
C LEU A 358 12.83 10.45 -3.63
N GLU A 359 11.76 11.18 -3.38
CA GLU A 359 11.73 12.63 -3.54
C GLU A 359 12.59 13.37 -2.53
N GLU A 360 12.62 12.94 -1.25
CA GLU A 360 13.55 13.47 -0.26
C GLU A 360 14.98 13.37 -0.81
N HIS A 361 15.38 12.23 -1.38
CA HIS A 361 16.71 12.10 -1.97
C HIS A 361 16.89 12.90 -3.28
N MET A 362 15.84 13.10 -4.07
CA MET A 362 15.95 13.88 -5.30
C MET A 362 16.05 15.39 -5.03
N PHE A 363 15.40 15.87 -3.97
CA PHE A 363 15.15 17.30 -3.76
C PHE A 363 15.72 17.85 -2.43
N GLU A 364 16.30 17.01 -1.57
CA GLU A 364 16.96 17.45 -0.33
C GLU A 364 18.08 18.45 -0.63
N ARG A 365 18.05 19.54 0.13
CA ARG A 365 19.08 20.56 0.12
C ARG A 365 19.83 20.53 1.44
N SER A 366 20.95 19.82 1.43
CA SER A 366 21.81 19.70 2.59
C SER A 366 23.29 19.58 2.22
N LYS A 367 24.15 19.69 3.24
CA LYS A 367 25.56 19.33 3.08
C LYS A 367 25.74 17.87 2.66
N ALA A 368 24.85 16.98 3.10
CA ALA A 368 24.88 15.56 2.76
C ALA A 368 24.47 15.28 1.30
N ALA A 369 23.57 16.07 0.71
CA ALA A 369 23.20 15.95 -0.70
C ALA A 369 24.33 16.37 -1.66
N GLY A 370 25.26 17.22 -1.21
CA GLY A 370 26.30 17.74 -2.08
C GLY A 370 25.71 18.61 -3.20
N THR A 371 26.40 18.70 -4.34
CA THR A 371 26.00 19.54 -5.48
C THR A 371 24.71 19.08 -6.17
N ALA A 372 24.32 17.81 -5.98
CA ALA A 372 23.04 17.28 -6.46
C ALA A 372 21.83 18.03 -5.85
N GLY A 373 21.96 18.56 -4.63
CA GLY A 373 20.91 19.34 -3.96
C GLY A 373 20.73 20.78 -4.48
N ASN A 374 21.52 21.26 -5.45
CA ASN A 374 21.51 22.66 -5.93
C ASN A 374 20.39 23.00 -6.93
N TRP A 375 19.25 22.31 -6.84
CA TRP A 375 18.09 22.50 -7.72
C TRP A 375 18.39 22.41 -9.24
N GLN A 376 19.16 21.39 -9.65
CA GLN A 376 19.71 21.32 -11.02
C GLN A 376 19.07 20.30 -11.96
N TRP A 377 17.99 19.61 -11.55
CA TRP A 377 17.27 18.69 -12.42
C TRP A 377 16.93 19.32 -13.78
N GLY A 378 17.27 18.63 -14.87
CA GLY A 378 16.92 19.01 -16.25
C GLY A 378 17.66 20.21 -16.86
N MET A 379 18.58 20.86 -16.15
CA MET A 379 19.25 22.09 -16.63
C MET A 379 19.95 21.96 -18.00
N ASP A 380 20.44 20.77 -18.36
CA ASP A 380 21.17 20.52 -19.62
C ASP A 380 20.33 19.79 -20.68
N SER A 381 19.12 19.36 -20.35
CA SER A 381 18.29 18.49 -21.21
C SER A 381 17.02 19.18 -21.72
N GLY A 382 16.67 20.33 -21.13
CA GLY A 382 15.51 21.13 -21.50
C GLY A 382 14.48 21.24 -20.39
N THR A 383 13.31 21.78 -20.72
CA THR A 383 12.26 22.01 -19.72
C THR A 383 11.55 20.71 -19.33
N HIS A 384 11.23 20.60 -18.04
CA HIS A 384 10.31 19.58 -17.53
C HIS A 384 8.96 19.65 -18.23
N GLN A 385 8.16 18.59 -18.09
CA GLN A 385 6.85 18.50 -18.73
C GLN A 385 5.98 19.73 -18.44
N GLY A 386 5.52 20.39 -19.50
CA GLY A 386 4.67 21.58 -19.39
C GLY A 386 5.34 22.80 -18.72
N GLY A 387 6.67 22.80 -18.55
CA GLY A 387 7.37 23.84 -17.78
C GLY A 387 7.17 23.73 -16.27
N TRP A 388 6.82 22.53 -15.77
CA TRP A 388 6.62 22.27 -14.35
C TRP A 388 7.88 22.51 -13.52
N ASN A 389 7.70 23.06 -12.33
CA ASN A 389 8.76 23.24 -11.35
C ASN A 389 8.69 22.12 -10.30
N ALA A 390 9.57 21.12 -10.42
CA ALA A 390 9.59 19.94 -9.56
C ALA A 390 9.99 20.22 -8.10
N TYR A 391 10.45 21.43 -7.78
CA TYR A 391 10.75 21.85 -6.39
C TYR A 391 9.57 22.57 -5.73
N GLN A 392 8.49 22.85 -6.49
CA GLN A 392 7.32 23.49 -5.93
C GLN A 392 6.43 22.44 -5.26
N GLY A 393 6.16 22.60 -3.96
CA GLY A 393 5.35 21.65 -3.19
C GLY A 393 6.17 20.65 -2.37
N THR A 394 7.50 20.67 -2.49
CA THR A 394 8.38 19.85 -1.65
C THR A 394 8.40 20.35 -0.20
N PRO A 395 8.43 19.47 0.81
CA PRO A 395 8.52 19.84 2.23
C PRO A 395 9.67 20.81 2.56
N GLU A 396 9.37 21.86 3.32
CA GLU A 396 10.38 22.83 3.78
C GLU A 396 11.47 22.16 4.62
N SER A 397 11.14 21.09 5.33
CA SER A 397 12.06 20.33 6.18
C SER A 397 13.19 19.66 5.39
N TRP A 398 13.07 19.51 4.07
CA TRP A 398 14.15 18.98 3.22
C TRP A 398 15.26 19.99 2.95
N ASN A 399 15.10 21.25 3.36
CA ASN A 399 16.16 22.23 3.37
C ASN A 399 16.77 22.32 4.78
N HIS A 400 17.94 21.71 4.96
CA HIS A 400 18.60 21.63 6.28
C HIS A 400 19.29 22.95 6.68
N GLY A 401 19.44 23.90 5.76
CA GLY A 401 20.09 25.20 6.02
C GLY A 401 21.59 25.10 6.35
N ASP A 402 22.21 23.93 6.18
CA ASP A 402 23.62 23.66 6.48
C ASP A 402 24.53 23.72 5.24
N ARG A 403 23.94 23.97 4.07
CA ARG A 403 24.62 24.08 2.78
C ARG A 403 24.81 25.54 2.39
N SER A 404 26.05 25.93 2.09
CA SER A 404 26.37 27.21 1.43
C SER A 404 26.68 26.91 -0.05
N GLU A 405 25.80 27.35 -0.94
CA GLU A 405 26.01 27.24 -2.38
C GLU A 405 27.11 28.18 -2.84
N HIS A 406 27.91 27.73 -3.81
CA HIS A 406 28.90 28.54 -4.47
C HIS A 406 28.59 28.59 -5.96
N ASP A 407 28.64 29.79 -6.56
CA ASP A 407 28.36 29.99 -7.99
C ASP A 407 29.23 29.09 -8.90
N SER A 408 30.41 28.67 -8.43
CA SER A 408 31.29 27.72 -9.12
C SER A 408 30.71 26.30 -9.26
N GLU A 409 29.69 25.95 -8.47
CA GLU A 409 29.00 24.65 -8.52
C GLU A 409 27.84 24.65 -9.53
N LEU A 410 27.49 25.81 -10.08
CA LEU A 410 26.57 25.93 -11.21
C LEU A 410 27.40 25.73 -12.48
N GLU A 411 27.51 24.48 -12.95
CA GLU A 411 28.13 24.25 -14.26
C GLU A 411 27.30 24.95 -15.34
N VAL A 412 27.86 26.00 -15.94
CA VAL A 412 27.32 26.61 -17.15
C VAL A 412 27.89 25.80 -18.30
N SER A 413 27.04 25.03 -19.00
CA SER A 413 27.44 24.32 -20.20
C SER A 413 28.13 25.30 -21.15
N GLN A 414 29.45 25.17 -21.33
CA GLN A 414 30.13 25.86 -22.40
C GLN A 414 29.57 25.27 -23.69
N ASN A 415 28.68 26.02 -24.34
CA ASN A 415 28.21 25.70 -25.68
C ASN A 415 29.43 25.41 -26.54
N LYS A 416 29.57 24.16 -26.98
CA LYS A 416 30.41 23.84 -28.11
C LYS A 416 29.65 24.33 -29.34
N ASP A 417 30.17 25.41 -29.91
CA ASP A 417 29.79 25.93 -31.22
C ASP A 417 29.80 24.85 -32.31
#